data_AF-A0A2A5M3H4-F1
#
_entry.id   AF-A0A2A5M3H4-F1
#
_cell.length_a   1.000
_cell.length_b   1.000
_cell.length_c   1.000
_cell.angle_alpha   90.00
_cell.angle_beta   90.00
_cell.angle_gamma   90.00
#
_symmetry.space_group_name_H-M   'P 1'
#
loop_
_entity.id
_entity.type
_entity.pdbx_description
1 polymer ?
#
loop_
_entity_poly.entity_id
_entity_poly.type
_entity_poly.pdbx_seq_one_letter_code
_entity_poly.pdbx_strand_id
1 'polypeptide(L)'
;MKKIVLFLFSFVFAFGSVDVSQITAVENENANFISDKNISTSDSKFQQEKTVKTDDPIPVFGAHLFNGNFKNYTQRVYNPDYKIAVGDQISLKIWGAVEFERVLIVDSQGNIFI
;
A
#
# COMPACT_ATOMS: atom_id res chain seq x y z
N MET A 1 31.44 37.66 22.94
CA MET A 1 31.43 36.26 23.40
C MET A 1 30.00 35.73 23.34
N LYS A 2 29.61 35.05 22.25
CA LYS A 2 28.27 34.46 22.10
C LYS A 2 28.46 32.98 21.79
N LYS A 3 28.11 32.13 22.75
CA LYS A 3 28.27 30.67 22.65
C LYS A 3 27.11 30.13 21.79
N ILE A 4 27.43 29.54 20.65
CA ILE A 4 26.45 28.80 19.84
C ILE A 4 26.32 27.40 20.48
N VAL A 5 25.13 27.08 20.97
CA VAL A 5 24.83 25.78 21.57
C VAL A 5 24.21 24.91 20.47
N LEU A 6 24.92 23.85 20.10
CA LEU A 6 24.50 22.86 19.12
C LEU A 6 23.47 21.92 19.77
N PHE A 7 22.20 22.06 19.41
CA PHE A 7 21.15 21.13 19.84
C PHE A 7 21.17 19.90 18.94
N LEU A 8 21.66 18.78 19.47
CA LEU A 8 21.67 17.49 18.79
C LEU A 8 20.24 16.91 18.86
N PHE A 9 19.50 17.04 17.76
CA PHE A 9 18.13 16.54 17.64
C PHE A 9 18.18 15.01 17.49
N SER A 10 17.94 14.29 18.58
CA SER A 10 17.79 12.83 18.56
C SER A 10 16.45 12.49 17.90
N PHE A 11 16.48 12.16 16.62
CA PHE A 11 15.30 11.67 15.90
C PHE A 11 15.14 10.18 16.23
N VAL A 12 14.30 9.89 17.23
CA VAL A 12 13.85 8.53 17.55
C VAL A 12 12.95 8.06 16.40
N PHE A 13 13.46 7.17 15.56
CA PHE A 13 12.64 6.42 14.60
C PHE A 13 11.74 5.47 15.38
N ALA A 14 10.54 5.92 15.74
CA ALA A 14 9.46 5.04 16.14
C ALA A 14 8.86 4.42 14.86
N PHE A 15 9.35 3.24 14.48
CA PHE A 15 8.62 2.39 13.53
C PHE A 15 7.38 1.87 14.26
N GLY A 16 6.24 2.52 14.05
CA GLY A 16 4.95 1.99 14.45
C GLY A 16 4.68 0.70 13.69
N SER A 17 4.58 -0.42 14.39
CA SER A 17 4.04 -1.66 13.82
C SER A 17 2.62 -1.38 13.32
N VAL A 18 2.34 -1.74 12.07
CA VAL A 18 0.97 -1.73 11.54
C VAL A 18 0.28 -2.99 12.06
N ASP A 19 -0.68 -2.84 12.96
CA ASP A 19 -1.49 -3.95 13.46
C ASP A 19 -2.49 -4.39 12.37
N VAL A 20 -2.42 -5.66 11.97
CA VAL A 20 -3.26 -6.25 10.90
C VAL A 20 -4.45 -7.04 11.49
N SER A 21 -4.67 -6.98 12.81
CA SER A 21 -5.75 -7.71 13.48
C SER A 21 -7.17 -7.31 13.06
N GLN A 22 -7.35 -6.17 12.38
CA GLN A 22 -8.67 -5.64 11.99
C GLN A 22 -9.01 -5.75 10.49
N ILE A 23 -8.36 -6.65 9.73
CA ILE A 23 -8.96 -7.09 8.45
C ILE A 23 -10.07 -8.10 8.78
N THR A 24 -11.13 -7.61 9.43
CA THR A 24 -12.43 -8.27 9.48
C THR A 24 -13.27 -7.61 8.40
N ALA A 25 -13.43 -8.28 7.26
CA ALA A 25 -14.37 -7.81 6.25
C ALA A 25 -15.79 -8.01 6.78
N VAL A 26 -16.43 -6.95 7.26
CA VAL A 26 -17.89 -6.90 7.40
C VAL A 26 -18.33 -5.51 6.99
N GLU A 27 -19.00 -5.43 5.84
CA GLU A 27 -20.38 -4.94 5.73
C GLU A 27 -20.77 -4.91 4.24
N ASN A 28 -21.67 -5.80 3.85
CA ASN A 28 -22.63 -5.45 2.80
C ASN A 28 -23.97 -6.08 3.17
N GLU A 29 -24.91 -5.21 3.50
CA GLU A 29 -26.30 -5.52 3.74
C GLU A 29 -26.89 -6.15 2.48
N ASN A 30 -27.03 -7.46 2.47
CA ASN A 30 -28.14 -8.15 1.83
C ASN A 30 -28.32 -9.48 2.56
N ALA A 31 -29.32 -9.49 3.44
CA ALA A 31 -29.65 -10.60 4.30
C ALA A 31 -29.96 -11.86 3.49
N ASN A 32 -29.16 -12.91 3.69
CA ASN A 32 -29.66 -14.26 3.85
C ASN A 32 -28.90 -14.89 5.02
N PHE A 33 -29.63 -15.00 6.12
CA PHE A 33 -29.17 -15.51 7.40
C PHE A 33 -29.03 -17.03 7.29
N ILE A 34 -27.80 -17.54 7.24
CA ILE A 34 -27.51 -18.88 7.75
C ILE A 34 -26.60 -18.68 8.95
N SER A 35 -27.19 -18.87 10.13
CA SER A 35 -26.46 -19.04 11.36
C SER A 35 -25.51 -20.22 11.19
N ASP A 36 -24.23 -20.01 11.46
CA ASP A 36 -23.46 -20.98 12.24
C ASP A 36 -22.32 -20.29 12.98
N LYS A 37 -22.54 -20.22 14.28
CA LYS A 37 -21.58 -19.95 15.35
C LYS A 37 -20.49 -21.01 15.29
N ASN A 38 -19.21 -20.62 15.23
CA ASN A 38 -18.13 -21.26 15.98
C ASN A 38 -16.82 -20.47 15.86
N ILE A 39 -16.64 -19.55 16.81
CA ILE A 39 -15.33 -19.23 17.37
C ILE A 39 -14.95 -20.43 18.25
N SER A 40 -13.87 -21.12 17.92
CA SER A 40 -13.18 -22.00 18.86
C SER A 40 -11.67 -21.86 18.69
N THR A 41 -11.09 -21.09 19.61
CA THR A 41 -9.76 -21.33 20.16
C THR A 41 -9.77 -22.73 20.77
N SER A 42 -9.00 -23.67 20.22
CA SER A 42 -8.66 -24.92 20.92
C SER A 42 -7.39 -25.52 20.33
N ASP A 43 -6.33 -25.40 21.12
CA ASP A 43 -5.42 -26.47 21.51
C ASP A 43 -5.25 -27.68 20.57
N SER A 44 -3.99 -27.86 20.15
CA SER A 44 -3.27 -29.13 20.10
C SER A 44 -4.09 -30.40 19.82
N LYS A 45 -4.17 -30.82 18.56
CA LYS A 45 -4.17 -32.25 18.23
C LYS A 45 -3.64 -32.53 16.84
N PHE A 46 -2.52 -33.25 16.80
CA PHE A 46 -1.98 -33.86 15.60
C PHE A 46 -2.87 -35.02 15.12
N GLN A 47 -2.82 -35.18 13.80
CA GLN A 47 -3.21 -36.32 12.96
C GLN A 47 -4.64 -36.33 12.43
N GLN A 48 -4.77 -35.83 11.19
CA GLN A 48 -5.70 -36.40 10.24
C GLN A 48 -4.94 -36.70 8.94
N GLU A 49 -4.72 -37.99 8.73
CA GLU A 49 -4.15 -38.59 7.52
C GLU A 49 -5.09 -38.28 6.35
N LYS A 50 -4.74 -37.27 5.56
CA LYS A 50 -5.38 -36.99 4.27
C LYS A 50 -4.73 -37.91 3.26
N THR A 51 -5.46 -38.91 2.78
CA THR A 51 -5.07 -39.73 1.63
C THR A 51 -4.85 -38.80 0.43
N VAL A 52 -3.58 -38.53 0.13
CA VAL A 52 -3.14 -37.73 -1.00
C VAL A 52 -3.32 -38.58 -2.25
N LYS A 53 -4.29 -38.22 -3.09
CA LYS A 53 -4.23 -38.56 -4.51
C LYS A 53 -3.02 -37.81 -5.08
N THR A 54 -1.98 -38.56 -5.42
CA THR A 54 -0.68 -38.07 -5.89
C THR A 54 -0.79 -37.60 -7.33
N ASP A 55 -1.32 -36.40 -7.53
CA ASP A 55 -1.12 -35.64 -8.79
C ASP A 55 -1.10 -34.12 -8.56
N ASP A 56 -1.43 -33.64 -7.35
CA ASP A 56 -1.29 -32.23 -7.01
C ASP A 56 0.07 -31.96 -6.35
N PRO A 57 0.89 -31.04 -6.90
CA PRO A 57 2.18 -30.71 -6.33
C PRO A 57 2.02 -30.11 -4.93
N ILE A 58 2.83 -30.61 -3.99
CA ILE A 58 2.89 -30.07 -2.62
C ILE A 58 3.37 -28.62 -2.69
N PRO A 59 2.61 -27.64 -2.17
CA PRO A 59 3.03 -26.25 -2.21
C PRO A 59 4.29 -26.04 -1.37
N VAL A 60 5.21 -25.23 -1.89
CA VAL A 60 6.43 -24.86 -1.16
C VAL A 60 6.10 -24.06 0.11
N PHE A 61 7.00 -24.11 1.09
CA PHE A 61 6.87 -23.29 2.30
C PHE A 61 6.67 -21.81 1.95
N GLY A 62 5.66 -21.18 2.56
CA GLY A 62 5.31 -19.79 2.30
C GLY A 62 4.42 -19.54 1.07
N ALA A 63 3.96 -20.57 0.34
CA ALA A 63 3.03 -20.38 -0.79
C ALA A 63 1.79 -19.54 -0.40
N HIS A 64 1.28 -19.69 0.83
CA HIS A 64 0.16 -18.91 1.35
C HIS A 64 0.41 -17.39 1.41
N LEU A 65 1.67 -16.93 1.41
CA LEU A 65 2.02 -15.50 1.37
C LEU A 65 1.74 -14.87 0.00
N PHE A 66 1.52 -15.68 -1.03
CA PHE A 66 1.26 -15.24 -2.39
C PHE A 66 -0.15 -15.62 -2.88
N ASN A 67 -0.82 -16.51 -2.13
CA ASN A 67 -2.16 -17.01 -2.43
C ASN A 67 -3.18 -16.46 -1.42
N GLY A 68 -3.66 -15.22 -1.62
CA GLY A 68 -4.69 -14.60 -0.77
C GLY A 68 -5.29 -13.33 -1.39
N ASN A 69 -6.24 -12.69 -0.70
CA ASN A 69 -6.97 -11.52 -1.22
C ASN A 69 -6.10 -10.24 -1.37
N PHE A 70 -4.93 -10.20 -0.73
CA PHE A 70 -3.94 -9.13 -0.85
C PHE A 70 -3.26 -9.07 -2.22
N LYS A 71 -3.27 -10.15 -3.01
CA LYS A 71 -2.69 -10.16 -4.37
C LYS A 71 -3.39 -9.18 -5.32
N ASN A 72 -4.65 -8.82 -4.99
CA ASN A 72 -5.46 -7.89 -5.77
C ASN A 72 -5.33 -6.44 -5.25
N TYR A 73 -4.64 -6.22 -4.14
CA TYR A 73 -4.54 -4.92 -3.49
C TYR A 73 -3.20 -4.26 -3.80
N THR A 74 -3.18 -3.46 -4.86
CA THR A 74 -2.05 -2.56 -5.14
C THR A 74 -2.27 -1.26 -4.38
N GLN A 75 -1.41 -0.98 -3.40
CA GLN A 75 -1.33 0.36 -2.81
C GLN A 75 -0.79 1.33 -3.87
N ARG A 76 -1.62 2.26 -4.32
CA ARG A 76 -1.15 3.34 -5.21
C ARG A 76 -0.36 4.34 -4.38
N VAL A 77 0.94 4.41 -4.64
CA VAL A 77 1.85 5.40 -4.03
C VAL A 77 1.53 6.82 -4.50
N TYR A 78 0.91 6.95 -5.67
CA TYR A 78 0.58 8.22 -6.31
C TYR A 78 -0.93 8.36 -6.50
N ASN A 79 -1.41 9.60 -6.47
CA ASN A 79 -2.81 9.93 -6.77
C ASN A 79 -3.02 9.96 -8.30
N PRO A 80 -3.75 9.01 -8.90
CA PRO A 80 -4.00 8.99 -10.34
C PRO A 80 -4.96 10.11 -10.79
N ASP A 81 -5.76 10.64 -9.88
CA ASP A 81 -6.76 11.66 -10.16
C ASP A 81 -6.25 13.08 -9.84
N TYR A 82 -4.92 13.23 -9.71
CA TYR A 82 -4.32 14.52 -9.42
C TYR A 82 -4.58 15.52 -10.55
N LYS A 83 -5.12 16.69 -10.18
CA LYS A 83 -5.33 17.81 -11.09
C LYS A 83 -4.29 18.87 -10.78
N ILE A 84 -3.62 19.35 -11.82
CA ILE A 84 -2.63 20.42 -11.74
C ILE A 84 -3.27 21.66 -11.11
N ALA A 85 -2.58 22.26 -10.15
CA ALA A 85 -3.02 23.44 -9.42
C ALA A 85 -2.04 24.61 -9.57
N VAL A 86 -2.51 25.80 -9.21
CA VAL A 86 -1.69 27.02 -9.13
C VAL A 86 -0.50 26.80 -8.20
N GLY A 87 0.69 27.19 -8.66
CA GLY A 87 1.94 27.03 -7.92
C GLY A 87 2.64 25.68 -8.10
N ASP A 88 2.03 24.73 -8.82
CA ASP A 88 2.69 23.47 -9.15
C ASP A 88 3.90 23.68 -10.06
N GLN A 89 4.89 22.80 -9.91
CA GLN A 89 6.07 22.75 -10.77
C GLN A 89 5.99 21.57 -11.73
N ILE A 90 6.15 21.85 -13.02
CA ILE A 90 6.02 20.89 -14.11
C ILE A 90 7.35 20.79 -14.82
N SER A 91 7.95 19.59 -14.83
CA SER A 91 9.13 19.31 -15.65
C SER A 91 8.70 19.06 -17.10
N LEU A 92 8.85 20.07 -17.96
CA LEU A 92 8.55 19.95 -19.39
C LEU A 92 9.78 19.50 -20.17
N LYS A 93 9.61 18.49 -21.02
CA LYS A 93 10.62 18.00 -21.96
C LYS A 93 10.00 17.90 -23.36
N ILE A 94 10.64 18.50 -24.35
CA ILE A 94 10.24 18.50 -25.76
C ILE A 94 11.41 17.96 -26.56
N TRP A 95 11.13 17.06 -27.50
CA TRP A 95 12.10 16.45 -28.41
C TRP A 95 11.59 16.54 -29.85
N GLY A 96 12.49 16.53 -30.84
CA GLY A 96 12.15 16.57 -32.26
C GLY A 96 13.02 17.55 -33.01
N ALA A 97 12.42 18.53 -33.69
CA ALA A 97 13.15 19.57 -34.44
C ALA A 97 14.00 20.47 -33.53
N VAL A 98 13.59 20.63 -32.26
CA VAL A 98 14.32 21.33 -31.21
C VAL A 98 14.15 20.53 -29.92
N GLU A 99 15.20 20.52 -29.09
CA GLU A 99 15.17 19.95 -27.75
C GLU A 99 15.00 21.07 -26.71
N PHE A 100 14.07 20.88 -25.78
CA PHE A 100 13.80 21.84 -24.71
C PHE A 100 13.49 21.09 -23.42
N GLU A 101 14.18 21.43 -22.34
CA GLU A 101 13.94 20.88 -21.01
C GLU A 101 13.94 22.01 -19.98
N ARG A 102 12.83 22.18 -19.27
CA ARG A 102 12.68 23.20 -18.23
C ARG A 102 11.61 22.82 -17.21
N VAL A 103 11.81 23.23 -15.97
CA VAL A 103 10.75 23.24 -14.95
C VAL A 103 9.96 24.55 -15.07
N LEU A 104 8.67 24.44 -15.38
CA LEU A 104 7.72 25.55 -15.48
C LEU A 104 6.82 25.58 -14.25
N ILE A 105 6.35 26.77 -13.88
CA ILE A 105 5.45 26.96 -12.74
C ILE A 105 4.07 27.33 -13.27
N VAL A 106 3.02 26.77 -12.67
CA VAL A 106 1.64 27.18 -12.93
C VAL A 106 1.40 28.53 -12.28
N ASP A 107 1.08 29.54 -13.08
CA ASP A 107 0.85 30.90 -12.59
C ASP A 107 -0.42 31.01 -11.73
N SER A 108 -0.68 32.20 -11.18
CA SER A 108 -1.85 32.47 -10.33
C SER A 108 -3.20 32.34 -11.03
N GLN A 109 -3.21 32.34 -12.36
CA GLN A 109 -4.41 32.18 -13.19
C GLN A 109 -4.56 30.74 -13.71
N GLY A 110 -3.59 29.86 -13.45
CA GLY A 110 -3.58 28.48 -13.94
C GLY A 110 -2.90 28.30 -15.31
N ASN A 111 -2.20 29.30 -15.83
CA ASN A 111 -1.50 29.19 -17.12
C ASN A 111 -0.09 28.62 -16.97
N ILE A 112 0.39 28.04 -18.07
CA ILE A 112 1.75 27.54 -18.25
C ILE A 112 2.26 28.13 -19.58
N PHE A 113 3.46 28.71 -19.57
CA PHE A 113 4.05 29.35 -20.76
C PHE A 113 5.14 28.46 -21.34
N ILE A 114 4.94 28.02 -22.60
CA ILE A 114 5.78 27.07 -23.34
C ILE A 114 6.35 27.76 -24.59
#